data_AF-A0AAP4C8P2-F1
#
_entry.id   AF-A0AAP4C8P2-F1
#
_cell.length_a   1.000
_cell.length_b   1.000
_cell.length_c   1.000
_cell.angle_alpha   90.00
_cell.angle_beta   90.00
_cell.angle_gamma   90.00
#
_symmetry.space_group_name_H-M   'P 1'
#
loop_
_entity.id
_entity.type
_entity.pdbx_description
1 polymer ?
#
loop_
_entity_poly.entity_id
_entity_poly.type
_entity_poly.pdbx_seq_one_letter_code
_entity_poly.pdbx_strand_id
1 'polypeptide(L)'
;MKRYALPVIGFVLASALAGCGQSQTSGNAPWLVGEGTPPASDSASPSESPVETESSEPSEEPTEKPAEKPAVKSPYSELADAYEYVLDNPRDYKFNHPDPYMPSGSYSYALADITGDGLPELLLQPDVTDYFAPVTVFSKPAGKKLFNTREVLIAGAGSGGGGRYSIEVSGSGNGLYQISGTSTQPMHEVQHFVVRGNKLVPGKPTTDRHIDEIEDSEHVLPDWRPAHDREPLEELRNTQ
;
A
#
# COMPACT_ATOMS: atom_id res chain seq x y z
N MET A 1 -4.38 18.79 51.11
CA MET A 1 -4.78 19.86 50.16
C MET A 1 -3.54 20.60 49.67
N LYS A 2 -3.08 20.29 48.46
CA LYS A 2 -2.21 21.14 47.64
C LYS A 2 -2.66 20.92 46.20
N ARG A 3 -3.35 21.91 45.63
CA ARG A 3 -3.79 21.91 44.23
C ARG A 3 -2.61 22.45 43.42
N TYR A 4 -2.02 21.61 42.57
CA TYR A 4 -1.09 22.07 41.54
C TYR A 4 -1.91 22.33 40.27
N ALA A 5 -1.93 23.58 39.84
CA ALA A 5 -2.52 24.00 38.58
C ALA A 5 -1.62 23.56 37.43
N LEU A 6 -2.17 22.79 36.50
CA LEU A 6 -1.55 22.50 35.20
C LEU A 6 -1.73 23.72 34.29
N PRO A 7 -0.70 24.15 33.54
CA PRO A 7 -0.88 25.17 32.53
C PRO A 7 -1.59 24.58 31.31
N VAL A 8 -2.72 25.19 30.96
CA VAL A 8 -3.42 25.02 29.68
C VAL A 8 -2.54 25.65 28.59
N ILE A 9 -1.91 24.82 27.74
CA ILE A 9 -1.24 25.30 26.54
C ILE A 9 -2.28 25.32 25.42
N GLY A 10 -2.91 26.48 25.22
CA GLY A 10 -3.74 26.77 24.07
C GLY A 10 -2.86 27.06 22.85
N PHE A 11 -3.05 26.32 21.77
CA PHE A 11 -2.44 26.64 20.48
C PHE A 11 -3.34 27.62 19.72
N VAL A 12 -2.74 28.74 19.33
CA VAL A 12 -3.39 29.88 18.66
C VAL A 12 -3.64 29.56 17.19
N LEU A 13 -4.89 29.77 16.77
CA LEU A 13 -5.36 29.81 15.39
C LEU A 13 -4.81 31.08 14.72
N ALA A 14 -4.07 30.94 13.61
CA ALA A 14 -3.71 32.07 12.75
C ALA A 14 -4.48 31.97 11.43
N SER A 15 -5.54 32.77 11.30
CA SER A 15 -6.22 33.04 10.05
C SER A 15 -5.52 34.21 9.34
N ALA A 16 -5.11 34.01 8.10
CA ALA A 16 -4.80 35.10 7.18
C ALA A 16 -5.78 35.06 6.00
N LEU A 17 -6.60 36.11 5.93
CA LEU A 17 -7.51 36.41 4.83
C LEU A 17 -6.83 37.30 3.78
N ALA A 18 -7.40 37.23 2.59
CA ALA A 18 -7.40 38.22 1.50
C ALA A 18 -6.26 38.20 0.47
N GLY A 19 -6.67 37.86 -0.76
CA GLY A 19 -5.94 38.11 -2.00
C GLY A 19 -6.81 37.81 -3.21
N CYS A 20 -7.75 38.72 -3.52
CA CYS A 20 -8.51 38.73 -4.77
C CYS A 20 -7.61 39.13 -5.95
N GLY A 21 -7.77 38.48 -7.11
CA GLY A 21 -7.12 38.90 -8.35
C GLY A 21 -7.67 38.11 -9.54
N GLN A 22 -8.66 38.69 -10.20
CA GLN A 22 -9.46 38.13 -11.28
C GLN A 22 -8.82 38.39 -12.66
N SER A 23 -9.25 37.58 -13.62
CA SER A 23 -8.77 37.36 -14.98
C SER A 23 -8.54 38.58 -15.88
N GLN A 24 -7.64 38.43 -16.86
CA GLN A 24 -7.78 39.02 -18.19
C GLN A 24 -7.46 37.99 -19.29
N THR A 25 -8.02 38.29 -20.45
CA THR A 25 -8.44 37.43 -21.54
C THR A 25 -7.65 37.73 -22.82
N SER A 26 -7.64 36.75 -23.73
CA SER A 26 -7.67 36.89 -25.19
C SER A 26 -6.52 37.60 -25.92
N GLY A 27 -5.86 36.83 -26.79
CA GLY A 27 -5.13 37.30 -27.96
C GLY A 27 -5.09 36.18 -28.99
N ASN A 28 -5.86 36.33 -30.06
CA ASN A 28 -6.12 35.33 -31.10
C ASN A 28 -5.25 35.61 -32.35
N ALA A 29 -4.60 34.55 -32.89
CA ALA A 29 -4.33 34.27 -34.32
C ALA A 29 -3.24 35.11 -35.08
N PRO A 30 -2.84 34.79 -36.35
CA PRO A 30 -2.46 33.50 -36.98
C PRO A 30 -1.30 33.55 -38.06
N TRP A 31 -0.93 32.37 -38.60
CA TRP A 31 -0.26 32.00 -39.89
C TRP A 31 1.26 32.18 -40.14
N LEU A 32 1.90 31.07 -40.56
CA LEU A 32 2.81 30.90 -41.73
C LEU A 32 3.22 29.40 -41.79
N VAL A 33 2.49 28.54 -42.53
CA VAL A 33 2.79 28.00 -43.88
C VAL A 33 4.20 27.40 -44.03
N GLY A 34 4.25 26.10 -44.36
CA GLY A 34 5.46 25.36 -44.73
C GLY A 34 5.17 23.90 -45.04
N GLU A 35 4.54 23.66 -46.19
CA GLU A 35 4.23 22.35 -46.79
C GLU A 35 5.50 21.60 -47.23
N GLY A 36 5.46 20.25 -47.26
CA GLY A 36 6.52 19.45 -47.88
C GLY A 36 6.50 17.93 -47.62
N THR A 37 5.46 17.24 -48.11
CA THR A 37 5.51 15.82 -48.58
C THR A 37 5.57 15.91 -50.11
N PRO A 38 6.23 15.04 -50.93
CA PRO A 38 6.14 13.56 -50.97
C PRO A 38 7.42 12.89 -51.58
N PRO A 39 7.40 11.73 -52.32
CA PRO A 39 6.49 10.58 -52.37
C PRO A 39 7.19 9.19 -52.22
N ALA A 40 6.36 8.16 -52.04
CA ALA A 40 6.69 6.75 -52.28
C ALA A 40 6.86 6.46 -53.79
N SER A 41 7.65 5.43 -54.13
CA SER A 41 7.72 4.86 -55.48
C SER A 41 7.67 3.34 -55.42
N ASP A 42 6.59 2.79 -55.98
CA ASP A 42 6.43 1.41 -56.41
C ASP A 42 7.32 1.11 -57.64
N SER A 43 7.83 -0.12 -57.77
CA SER A 43 8.01 -0.79 -59.07
C SER A 43 8.34 -2.28 -58.89
N ALA A 44 7.66 -3.13 -59.65
CA ALA A 44 7.64 -4.60 -59.56
C ALA A 44 8.55 -5.33 -60.58
N SER A 45 8.97 -6.56 -60.22
CA SER A 45 9.17 -7.84 -60.99
C SER A 45 9.91 -7.89 -62.34
N PRO A 46 10.25 -9.08 -62.92
CA PRO A 46 10.58 -10.43 -62.37
C PRO A 46 11.86 -11.04 -63.02
N SER A 47 12.34 -12.22 -62.61
CA SER A 47 12.96 -13.23 -63.52
C SER A 47 13.20 -14.60 -62.87
N GLU A 48 12.98 -15.66 -63.66
CA GLU A 48 12.89 -17.10 -63.31
C GLU A 48 14.24 -17.87 -63.15
N SER A 49 14.23 -18.88 -62.27
CA SER A 49 14.69 -20.31 -62.30
C SER A 49 15.93 -20.79 -63.12
N PRO A 50 16.48 -22.04 -62.95
CA PRO A 50 16.18 -23.19 -62.06
C PRO A 50 17.46 -23.72 -61.29
N VAL A 51 17.51 -24.74 -60.43
CA VAL A 51 17.43 -26.21 -60.66
C VAL A 51 17.46 -26.95 -59.31
N GLU A 52 16.76 -28.09 -59.31
CA GLU A 52 16.58 -29.24 -58.40
C GLU A 52 17.74 -29.68 -57.48
N THR A 53 17.40 -30.27 -56.33
CA THR A 53 17.80 -31.64 -55.94
C THR A 53 16.87 -32.18 -54.83
N GLU A 54 16.36 -33.40 -54.98
CA GLU A 54 15.60 -34.19 -54.00
C GLU A 54 16.34 -34.40 -52.67
N SER A 55 15.60 -34.37 -51.56
CA SER A 55 15.88 -35.29 -50.44
C SER A 55 14.64 -35.47 -49.57
N SER A 56 14.34 -36.72 -49.27
CA SER A 56 13.10 -37.27 -48.74
C SER A 56 13.05 -37.20 -47.21
N GLU A 57 11.93 -36.76 -46.62
CA GLU A 57 11.57 -37.14 -45.24
C GLU A 57 10.03 -37.04 -45.04
N PRO A 58 9.40 -37.94 -44.25
CA PRO A 58 7.95 -37.99 -44.11
C PRO A 58 7.42 -36.74 -43.40
N SER A 59 6.35 -36.16 -43.95
CA SER A 59 5.57 -35.09 -43.34
C SER A 59 4.85 -35.61 -42.09
N GLU A 60 5.49 -35.47 -40.93
CA GLU A 60 4.78 -35.43 -39.66
C GLU A 60 3.97 -34.14 -39.62
N GLU A 61 2.66 -34.29 -39.75
CA GLU A 61 1.66 -33.26 -39.49
C GLU A 61 1.94 -32.68 -38.09
N PRO A 62 2.22 -31.37 -37.93
CA PRO A 62 2.35 -30.78 -36.62
C PRO A 62 1.00 -30.95 -35.93
N THR A 63 0.95 -31.85 -34.95
CA THR A 63 -0.14 -31.87 -33.99
C THR A 63 -0.01 -30.57 -33.21
N GLU A 64 -0.72 -29.54 -33.68
CA GLU A 64 -0.80 -28.23 -33.07
C GLU A 64 -1.38 -28.45 -31.67
N LYS A 65 -0.49 -28.56 -30.67
CA LYS A 65 -0.85 -28.58 -29.26
C LYS A 65 -1.79 -27.39 -29.05
N PRO A 66 -3.03 -27.60 -28.56
CA PRO A 66 -3.95 -26.49 -28.33
C PRO A 66 -3.23 -25.41 -27.53
N ALA A 67 -3.18 -24.20 -28.09
CA ALA A 67 -2.63 -23.04 -27.42
C ALA A 67 -3.35 -22.90 -26.08
N GLU A 68 -2.64 -23.24 -25.01
CA GLU A 68 -3.13 -23.18 -23.65
C GLU A 68 -3.39 -21.70 -23.36
N LYS A 69 -4.68 -21.32 -23.36
CA LYS A 69 -5.12 -19.98 -23.00
C LYS A 69 -4.44 -19.62 -21.68
N PRO A 70 -3.78 -18.45 -21.55
CA PRO A 70 -3.11 -18.08 -20.31
C PRO A 70 -4.09 -18.28 -19.16
N ALA A 71 -3.72 -19.10 -18.18
CA ALA A 71 -4.52 -19.28 -16.99
C ALA A 71 -4.76 -17.88 -16.39
N VAL A 72 -6.04 -17.49 -16.27
CA VAL A 72 -6.40 -16.25 -15.62
C VAL A 72 -5.98 -16.39 -14.16
N LYS A 73 -5.01 -15.60 -13.71
CA LYS A 73 -4.56 -15.61 -12.31
C LYS A 73 -5.75 -15.25 -11.42
N SER A 74 -5.88 -15.94 -10.28
CA SER A 74 -6.85 -15.54 -9.27
C SER A 74 -6.47 -14.15 -8.72
N PRO A 75 -7.43 -13.35 -8.22
CA PRO A 75 -7.12 -12.07 -7.58
C PRO A 75 -6.13 -12.24 -6.42
N TYR A 76 -6.20 -13.36 -5.69
CA TYR A 76 -5.26 -13.71 -4.62
C TYR A 76 -3.83 -13.97 -5.13
N SER A 77 -3.68 -14.65 -6.27
CA SER A 77 -2.38 -14.88 -6.90
C SER A 77 -1.73 -13.57 -7.37
N GLU A 78 -2.51 -12.65 -7.97
CA GLU A 78 -2.02 -11.32 -8.34
C GLU A 78 -1.68 -10.45 -7.13
N LEU A 79 -2.44 -10.62 -6.03
CA LEU A 79 -2.22 -9.91 -4.78
C LEU A 79 -0.91 -10.34 -4.11
N ALA A 80 -0.68 -11.65 -4.04
CA ALA A 80 0.57 -12.23 -3.53
C ALA A 80 1.79 -11.73 -4.31
N ASP A 81 1.74 -11.76 -5.66
CA ASP A 81 2.81 -11.20 -6.52
C ASP A 81 3.09 -9.71 -6.21
N ALA A 82 2.03 -8.92 -5.99
CA ALA A 82 2.18 -7.50 -5.67
C ALA A 82 2.83 -7.29 -4.30
N TYR A 83 2.47 -8.09 -3.30
CA TYR A 83 3.04 -8.00 -1.96
C TYR A 83 4.46 -8.54 -1.87
N GLU A 84 4.83 -9.58 -2.63
CA GLU A 84 6.24 -9.99 -2.77
C GLU A 84 7.11 -8.83 -3.25
N TYR A 85 6.65 -8.13 -4.30
CA TYR A 85 7.37 -6.97 -4.82
C TYR A 85 7.51 -5.85 -3.77
N VAL A 86 6.48 -5.63 -2.94
CA VAL A 86 6.56 -4.69 -1.80
C VAL A 86 7.64 -5.10 -0.81
N LEU A 87 7.65 -6.38 -0.41
CA LEU A 87 8.56 -6.88 0.61
C LEU A 87 10.01 -6.98 0.12
N ASP A 88 10.22 -7.14 -1.19
CA ASP A 88 11.54 -7.07 -1.81
C ASP A 88 12.03 -5.61 -1.97
N ASN A 89 11.12 -4.66 -2.12
CA ASN A 89 11.43 -3.25 -2.40
C ASN A 89 10.74 -2.25 -1.45
N PRO A 90 10.80 -2.43 -0.12
CA PRO A 90 10.00 -1.62 0.81
C PRO A 90 10.38 -0.14 0.80
N ARG A 91 11.61 0.19 0.38
CA ARG A 91 12.14 1.57 0.32
C ARG A 91 11.63 2.39 -0.87
N ASP A 92 11.00 1.75 -1.85
CA ASP A 92 10.44 2.42 -3.03
C ASP A 92 9.15 3.17 -2.71
N TYR A 93 8.48 2.79 -1.62
CA TYR A 93 7.23 3.37 -1.18
C TYR A 93 7.46 4.54 -0.22
N LYS A 94 6.59 5.54 -0.31
CA LYS A 94 6.66 6.76 0.51
C LYS A 94 5.52 6.77 1.53
N PHE A 95 5.89 6.89 2.78
CA PHE A 95 4.98 7.04 3.91
C PHE A 95 5.64 7.93 4.98
N ASN A 96 4.82 8.49 5.86
CA ASN A 96 5.29 9.34 6.95
C ASN A 96 5.99 8.50 8.01
N HIS A 97 6.96 9.08 8.71
CA HIS A 97 7.66 8.43 9.80
C HIS A 97 7.62 9.31 11.05
N PRO A 98 7.60 8.71 12.26
CA PRO A 98 7.79 9.46 13.49
C PRO A 98 9.19 10.12 13.54
N ASP A 99 9.40 11.01 14.50
CA ASP A 99 10.71 11.55 14.85
C ASP A 99 10.98 11.25 16.34
N PRO A 100 12.08 10.57 16.71
CA PRO A 100 13.11 9.99 15.85
C PRO A 100 12.66 8.72 15.12
N TYR A 101 13.23 8.48 13.93
CA TYR A 101 13.04 7.27 13.14
C TYR A 101 14.39 6.60 12.84
N MET A 102 14.59 5.39 13.40
CA MET A 102 15.85 4.65 13.34
C MET A 102 15.60 3.18 12.94
N PRO A 103 15.27 2.90 11.67
CA PRO A 103 15.05 1.53 11.20
C PRO A 103 16.35 0.72 11.17
N SER A 104 16.29 -0.56 11.55
CA SER A 104 17.43 -1.49 11.48
C SER A 104 17.80 -1.89 10.05
N GLY A 105 16.87 -1.72 9.11
CA GLY A 105 17.00 -2.10 7.71
C GLY A 105 16.26 -3.38 7.34
N SER A 106 15.74 -4.13 8.32
CA SER A 106 14.78 -5.22 8.13
C SER A 106 13.34 -4.74 8.36
N TYR A 107 12.38 -5.57 7.99
CA TYR A 107 10.96 -5.28 8.05
C TYR A 107 10.21 -6.51 8.56
N SER A 108 9.06 -6.26 9.13
CA SER A 108 8.05 -7.26 9.47
C SER A 108 6.73 -6.86 8.81
N TYR A 109 5.88 -7.84 8.51
CA TYR A 109 4.57 -7.62 7.88
C TYR A 109 3.49 -8.49 8.51
N ALA A 110 2.23 -8.11 8.31
CA ALA A 110 1.06 -8.91 8.63
C ALA A 110 0.04 -8.80 7.49
N LEU A 111 -0.80 -9.82 7.32
CA LEU A 111 -1.90 -9.82 6.36
C LEU A 111 -3.23 -9.81 7.13
N ALA A 112 -4.13 -8.90 6.75
CA ALA A 112 -5.47 -8.83 7.33
C ALA A 112 -6.46 -8.16 6.36
N ASP A 113 -7.67 -8.71 6.23
CA ASP A 113 -8.75 -8.00 5.54
C ASP A 113 -9.27 -6.89 6.44
N ILE A 114 -8.85 -5.65 6.16
CA ILE A 114 -9.23 -4.47 6.95
C ILE A 114 -10.18 -3.55 6.17
N THR A 115 -10.45 -3.86 4.90
CA THR A 115 -11.43 -3.13 4.09
C THR A 115 -12.76 -3.88 3.95
N GLY A 116 -12.80 -5.15 4.32
CA GLY A 116 -13.97 -6.02 4.26
C GLY A 116 -14.31 -6.46 2.83
N ASP A 117 -13.34 -6.41 1.91
CA ASP A 117 -13.55 -6.77 0.50
C ASP A 117 -13.14 -8.22 0.18
N GLY A 118 -12.70 -8.98 1.18
CA GLY A 118 -12.27 -10.37 1.05
C GLY A 118 -10.83 -10.54 0.54
N LEU A 119 -10.12 -9.45 0.25
CA LEU A 119 -8.69 -9.44 -0.10
C LEU A 119 -7.90 -8.81 1.06
N PRO A 120 -6.93 -9.53 1.65
CA PRO A 120 -6.19 -8.97 2.77
C PRO A 120 -5.30 -7.81 2.34
N GLU A 121 -5.27 -6.76 3.15
CA GLU A 121 -4.24 -5.74 3.14
C GLU A 121 -2.94 -6.26 3.73
N LEU A 122 -1.81 -5.70 3.26
CA LEU A 122 -0.50 -5.90 3.87
C LEU A 122 -0.17 -4.71 4.78
N LEU A 123 0.00 -4.99 6.07
CA LEU A 123 0.56 -4.06 7.04
C LEU A 123 2.07 -4.24 7.01
N LEU A 124 2.82 -3.16 6.79
CA LEU A 124 4.28 -3.18 6.78
C LEU A 124 4.82 -2.30 7.89
N GLN A 125 5.77 -2.82 8.66
CA GLN A 125 6.55 -2.04 9.60
C GLN A 125 8.05 -2.30 9.44
N PRO A 126 8.90 -1.26 9.49
CA PRO A 126 10.33 -1.44 9.64
C PRO A 126 10.62 -1.98 11.04
N ASP A 127 11.58 -2.88 11.14
CA ASP A 127 12.06 -3.31 12.45
C ASP A 127 12.87 -2.16 13.07
N VAL A 128 12.59 -1.84 14.32
CA VAL A 128 13.25 -0.75 15.06
C VAL A 128 13.86 -1.33 16.34
N THR A 129 15.07 -0.91 16.68
CA THR A 129 15.75 -1.37 17.90
C THR A 129 15.27 -0.62 19.15
N ASP A 130 14.84 0.63 18.97
CA ASP A 130 14.27 1.47 20.03
C ASP A 130 13.12 2.33 19.45
N TYR A 131 12.15 2.68 20.31
CA TYR A 131 11.04 3.62 20.06
C TYR A 131 9.88 3.07 19.22
N PHE A 132 9.70 3.62 18.03
CA PHE A 132 8.41 3.65 17.34
C PHE A 132 8.58 3.28 15.87
N ALA A 133 7.91 2.22 15.45
CA ALA A 133 7.83 1.80 14.06
C ALA A 133 6.59 2.43 13.40
N PRO A 134 6.74 3.12 12.26
CA PRO A 134 5.61 3.48 11.43
C PRO A 134 5.02 2.23 10.77
N VAL A 135 3.71 2.05 10.89
CA VAL A 135 2.94 1.00 10.21
C VAL A 135 2.19 1.62 9.04
N THR A 136 2.60 1.26 7.82
CA THR A 136 1.90 1.65 6.58
C THR A 136 1.06 0.49 6.06
N VAL A 137 -0.04 0.80 5.38
CA VAL A 137 -0.95 -0.19 4.81
C VAL A 137 -0.81 -0.18 3.30
N PHE A 138 -0.66 -1.37 2.72
CA PHE A 138 -0.76 -1.64 1.29
C PHE A 138 -2.08 -2.33 0.98
N SER A 139 -2.77 -1.84 -0.05
CA SER A 139 -4.03 -2.42 -0.51
C SER A 139 -4.03 -2.50 -2.03
N LYS A 140 -4.61 -3.58 -2.56
CA LYS A 140 -4.85 -3.77 -3.99
C LYS A 140 -6.22 -4.44 -4.15
N PRO A 141 -7.30 -3.62 -4.22
CA PRO A 141 -8.62 -4.16 -4.53
C PRO A 141 -8.62 -4.83 -5.91
N ALA A 142 -9.53 -5.79 -6.11
CA ALA A 142 -9.63 -6.55 -7.36
C ALA A 142 -9.67 -5.63 -8.60
N GLY A 143 -8.81 -5.91 -9.59
CA GLY A 143 -8.71 -5.13 -10.83
C GLY A 143 -8.15 -3.70 -10.67
N LYS A 144 -7.73 -3.28 -9.46
CA LYS A 144 -7.11 -1.98 -9.22
C LYS A 144 -5.60 -2.08 -9.07
N LYS A 145 -4.95 -0.92 -9.15
CA LYS A 145 -3.52 -0.79 -8.87
C LYS A 145 -3.27 -0.86 -7.37
N LEU A 146 -2.14 -1.47 -7.00
CA LEU A 146 -1.59 -1.41 -5.65
C LEU A 146 -1.36 0.07 -5.26
N PHE A 147 -1.68 0.40 -4.02
CA PHE A 147 -1.31 1.67 -3.41
C PHE A 147 -0.93 1.45 -1.94
N ASN A 148 -0.21 2.41 -1.35
CA ASN A 148 0.07 2.45 0.08
C ASN A 148 -0.51 3.72 0.73
N THR A 149 -0.76 3.65 2.04
CA THR A 149 -1.15 4.83 2.82
C THR A 149 0.07 5.70 3.10
N ARG A 150 -0.09 7.03 3.00
CA ARG A 150 0.97 7.97 3.40
C ARG A 150 0.97 8.20 4.90
N GLU A 151 -0.22 8.37 5.46
CA GLU A 151 -0.43 8.34 6.89
C GLU A 151 -0.14 6.92 7.41
N VAL A 152 0.47 6.87 8.59
CA VAL A 152 0.90 5.66 9.26
C VAL A 152 0.29 5.61 10.64
N LEU A 153 0.12 4.41 11.15
CA LEU A 153 -0.04 4.20 12.59
C LEU A 153 1.34 4.01 13.22
N ILE A 154 1.40 4.10 14.54
CA ILE A 154 2.64 3.95 15.30
C ILE A 154 2.54 2.68 16.14
N ALA A 155 3.57 1.83 16.05
CA ALA A 155 3.74 0.68 16.93
C ALA A 155 5.00 0.85 17.78
N GLY A 156 4.98 0.32 19.00
CA GLY A 156 6.18 0.21 19.83
C GLY A 156 6.10 0.97 21.15
N ALA A 157 7.27 1.18 21.74
CA ALA A 157 7.42 1.52 23.13
C ALA A 157 8.56 2.53 23.32
N GLY A 158 8.24 3.67 23.93
CA GLY A 158 9.24 4.61 24.42
C GLY A 158 9.98 4.06 25.64
N SER A 159 11.20 4.54 25.86
CA SER A 159 12.01 4.20 27.04
C SER A 159 11.46 4.84 28.33
N GLY A 160 11.95 4.40 29.50
CA GLY A 160 11.75 5.09 30.78
C GLY A 160 10.30 5.24 31.29
N GLY A 161 9.40 4.37 30.85
CA GLY A 161 7.97 4.45 31.19
C GLY A 161 7.14 5.33 30.25
N GLY A 162 7.71 5.67 29.08
CA GLY A 162 7.08 6.52 28.07
C GLY A 162 5.93 5.86 27.32
N GLY A 163 5.59 6.47 26.17
CA GLY A 163 4.47 6.08 25.33
C GLY A 163 4.48 4.59 24.94
N ARG A 164 3.30 4.00 24.88
CA ARG A 164 3.04 2.65 24.38
C ARG A 164 2.04 2.78 23.25
N TYR A 165 2.33 2.13 22.13
CA TYR A 165 1.43 2.09 20.99
C TYR A 165 1.36 0.65 20.46
N SER A 166 0.15 0.12 20.33
CA SER A 166 -0.10 -1.14 19.64
C SER A 166 -1.06 -0.91 18.48
N ILE A 167 -0.91 -1.73 17.44
CA ILE A 167 -1.83 -1.80 16.32
C ILE A 167 -2.61 -3.08 16.43
N GLU A 168 -3.92 -2.99 16.31
CA GLU A 168 -4.82 -4.13 16.34
C GLU A 168 -5.74 -4.10 15.13
N VAL A 169 -6.02 -5.28 14.58
CA VAL A 169 -6.95 -5.49 13.48
C VAL A 169 -8.35 -5.52 14.03
N SER A 170 -9.29 -4.85 13.34
CA SER A 170 -10.70 -4.98 13.64
C SER A 170 -11.15 -6.41 13.39
N GLY A 171 -11.61 -7.11 14.44
CA GLY A 171 -12.13 -8.48 14.31
C GLY A 171 -13.38 -8.58 13.42
N SER A 172 -14.07 -7.46 13.18
CA SER A 172 -15.17 -7.35 12.21
C SER A 172 -14.73 -7.08 10.76
N GLY A 173 -13.42 -7.03 10.48
CA GLY A 173 -12.87 -6.80 9.14
C GLY A 173 -13.00 -5.36 8.64
N ASN A 174 -13.25 -4.41 9.55
CA ASN A 174 -13.48 -3.01 9.20
C ASN A 174 -12.42 -2.14 9.87
N GLY A 175 -11.19 -2.16 9.36
CA GLY A 175 -10.14 -1.22 9.72
C GLY A 175 -9.17 -1.71 10.78
N LEU A 176 -8.46 -0.75 11.36
CA LEU A 176 -7.42 -0.95 12.35
C LEU A 176 -7.72 -0.11 13.60
N TYR A 177 -7.17 -0.50 14.73
CA TYR A 177 -7.11 0.29 15.95
C TYR A 177 -5.67 0.64 16.26
N GLN A 178 -5.43 1.90 16.63
CA GLN A 178 -4.23 2.27 17.36
C GLN A 178 -4.62 2.47 18.82
N ILE A 179 -4.02 1.69 19.69
CA ILE A 179 -4.16 1.81 21.14
C ILE A 179 -2.92 2.50 21.65
N SER A 180 -3.10 3.59 22.40
CA SER A 180 -1.99 4.39 22.90
C SER A 180 -2.14 4.75 24.37
N GLY A 181 -1.03 4.81 25.08
CA GLY A 181 -1.03 5.14 26.50
C GLY A 181 0.38 5.29 27.04
N THR A 182 0.53 5.17 28.36
CA THR A 182 1.84 5.14 29.02
C THR A 182 1.95 3.87 29.84
N SER A 183 3.16 3.34 30.01
CA SER A 183 3.32 2.08 30.76
C SER A 183 3.00 2.19 32.26
N THR A 184 2.70 3.39 32.77
CA THR A 184 2.41 3.64 34.18
C THR A 184 0.93 3.83 34.47
N GLN A 185 0.09 3.86 33.42
CA GLN A 185 -1.33 4.12 33.52
C GLN A 185 -2.11 2.99 32.85
N PRO A 186 -3.20 2.51 33.46
CA PRO A 186 -3.99 1.44 32.87
C PRO A 186 -4.96 1.94 31.79
N MET A 187 -5.30 3.23 31.80
CA MET A 187 -6.18 3.83 30.80
C MET A 187 -5.39 4.11 29.51
N HIS A 188 -5.94 3.62 28.40
CA HIS A 188 -5.38 3.79 27.06
C HIS A 188 -6.43 4.43 26.14
N GLU A 189 -5.97 5.31 25.28
CA GLU A 189 -6.74 5.87 24.19
C GLU A 189 -6.81 4.84 23.06
N VAL A 190 -8.02 4.57 22.56
CA VAL A 190 -8.29 3.64 21.46
C VAL A 190 -8.90 4.41 20.31
N GLN A 191 -8.17 4.49 19.20
CA GLN A 191 -8.63 5.16 17.99
C GLN A 191 -8.76 4.17 16.83
N HIS A 192 -9.95 4.13 16.24
CA HIS A 192 -10.25 3.35 15.04
C HIS A 192 -9.88 4.09 13.76
N PHE A 193 -9.29 3.39 12.79
CA PHE A 193 -8.89 3.91 11.49
C PHE A 193 -9.40 3.02 10.36
N VAL A 194 -9.77 3.66 9.25
CA VAL A 194 -10.15 2.97 8.00
C VAL A 194 -9.33 3.51 6.83
N VAL A 195 -9.12 2.65 5.83
CA VAL A 195 -8.47 3.04 4.59
C VAL A 195 -9.46 3.82 3.71
N ARG A 196 -9.06 5.02 3.26
CA ARG A 196 -9.82 5.84 2.31
C ARG A 196 -8.87 6.41 1.26
N GLY A 197 -8.79 5.75 0.11
CA GLY A 197 -7.74 6.04 -0.87
C GLY A 197 -6.36 5.79 -0.25
N ASN A 198 -5.40 6.68 -0.49
CA ASN A 198 -4.04 6.56 0.04
C ASN A 198 -3.87 7.08 1.49
N LYS A 199 -4.93 7.02 2.30
CA LYS A 199 -4.95 7.58 3.65
C LYS A 199 -5.57 6.63 4.67
N LEU A 200 -5.07 6.71 5.89
CA LEU A 200 -5.76 6.24 7.09
C LEU A 200 -6.51 7.42 7.71
N VAL A 201 -7.81 7.24 7.95
CA VAL A 201 -8.66 8.26 8.55
C VAL A 201 -9.44 7.69 9.72
N PRO A 202 -9.75 8.49 10.76
CA PRO A 202 -10.60 8.05 11.86
C PRO A 202 -11.93 7.48 11.35
N GLY A 203 -12.25 6.25 11.74
CA GLY A 203 -13.50 5.57 11.37
C GLY A 203 -14.57 5.60 12.46
N LYS A 204 -14.16 5.68 13.73
CA LYS A 204 -15.02 5.82 14.90
C LYS A 204 -14.46 6.92 15.83
N PRO A 205 -15.27 7.47 16.75
CA PRO A 205 -14.77 8.34 17.81
C PRO A 205 -13.70 7.64 18.65
N THR A 206 -12.74 8.41 19.14
CA THR A 206 -11.75 7.97 20.11
C THR A 206 -12.43 7.60 21.43
N THR A 207 -11.95 6.54 22.10
CA THR A 207 -12.43 6.13 23.42
C THR A 207 -11.27 5.88 24.38
N ASP A 208 -11.43 6.25 25.64
CA ASP A 208 -10.51 5.84 26.71
C ASP A 208 -11.01 4.53 27.33
N ARG A 209 -10.14 3.52 27.37
CA ARG A 209 -10.47 2.19 27.91
C ARG A 209 -9.42 1.74 28.91
N HIS A 210 -9.84 0.97 29.90
CA HIS A 210 -8.89 0.27 30.75
C HIS A 210 -8.23 -0.86 29.94
N ILE A 211 -6.93 -1.11 30.12
CA ILE A 211 -6.19 -2.10 29.31
C ILE A 211 -6.83 -3.49 29.32
N ASP A 212 -7.32 -3.93 30.49
CA ASP A 212 -8.02 -5.22 30.67
C ASP A 212 -9.35 -5.33 29.90
N GLU A 213 -9.90 -4.21 29.42
CA GLU A 213 -11.13 -4.22 28.62
C GLU A 213 -10.85 -4.35 27.12
N ILE A 214 -9.63 -4.08 26.68
CA ILE A 214 -9.27 -4.01 25.25
C ILE A 214 -9.13 -5.41 24.65
N GLU A 215 -8.77 -6.42 25.45
CA GLU A 215 -8.70 -7.82 25.04
C GLU A 215 -10.12 -8.38 24.77
N ASP A 216 -10.67 -8.03 23.61
CA ASP A 216 -11.99 -8.43 23.15
C ASP A 216 -11.93 -8.93 21.70
N SER A 217 -13.06 -9.41 21.17
CA SER A 217 -13.11 -9.96 19.81
C SER A 217 -12.93 -8.92 18.70
N GLU A 218 -12.99 -7.63 19.02
CA GLU A 218 -12.89 -6.54 18.04
C GLU A 218 -11.46 -6.00 17.92
N HIS A 219 -10.60 -6.21 18.92
CA HIS A 219 -9.21 -5.78 18.92
C HIS A 219 -8.31 -7.03 18.89
N VAL A 220 -7.86 -7.38 17.67
CA VAL A 220 -7.09 -8.61 17.41
C VAL A 220 -5.66 -8.24 17.06
N LEU A 221 -4.68 -8.82 17.75
CA LEU A 221 -3.27 -8.61 17.42
C LEU A 221 -2.96 -9.12 16.00
N PRO A 222 -2.28 -8.33 15.14
CA PRO A 222 -1.82 -8.80 13.85
C PRO A 222 -0.77 -9.92 14.02
N ASP A 223 -0.81 -10.95 13.16
CA ASP A 223 0.23 -11.97 13.09
C ASP A 223 1.45 -11.42 12.33
N TRP A 224 2.34 -10.76 13.06
CA TRP A 224 3.56 -10.18 12.50
C TRP A 224 4.59 -11.25 12.17
N ARG A 225 5.00 -11.30 10.91
CA ARG A 225 6.06 -12.17 10.38
C ARG A 225 7.23 -11.36 9.85
N PRO A 226 8.47 -11.87 9.96
CA PRO A 226 9.61 -11.24 9.30
C PRO A 226 9.37 -11.14 7.80
N ALA A 227 9.79 -10.05 7.16
CA ALA A 227 9.59 -9.83 5.73
C ALA A 227 10.36 -10.79 4.81
N HIS A 228 11.12 -11.76 5.34
CA HIS A 228 11.71 -12.85 4.55
C HIS A 228 10.92 -14.16 4.67
N ASP A 229 9.97 -14.24 5.61
CA ASP A 229 9.01 -15.33 5.71
C ASP A 229 7.92 -15.13 4.66
N ARG A 230 7.97 -15.95 3.60
CA ARG A 230 7.06 -15.87 2.44
C ARG A 230 5.87 -16.82 2.56
N GLU A 231 5.81 -17.67 3.59
CA GLU A 231 4.76 -18.67 3.75
C GLU A 231 3.34 -18.07 3.69
N PRO A 232 3.01 -16.97 4.40
CA PRO A 232 1.69 -16.35 4.29
C PRO A 232 1.31 -15.88 2.88
N LEU A 233 2.29 -15.47 2.06
CA LEU A 233 2.03 -15.06 0.68
C LEU A 233 1.83 -16.26 -0.25
N GLU A 234 2.49 -17.39 0.02
CA GLU A 234 2.26 -18.64 -0.70
C GLU A 234 0.88 -19.22 -0.37
N GLU A 235 0.44 -19.16 0.89
CA GLU A 235 -0.90 -19.55 1.29
C GLU A 235 -1.96 -18.67 0.61
N LEU A 236 -1.75 -17.34 0.62
CA LEU A 236 -2.60 -16.38 -0.07
C LEU A 236 -2.71 -16.72 -1.55
N ARG A 237 -1.58 -16.95 -2.23
CA ARG A 237 -1.50 -17.28 -3.66
C ARG A 237 -2.34 -18.51 -4.03
N ASN A 238 -2.43 -19.48 -3.13
CA ASN A 238 -3.16 -20.73 -3.34
C ASN A 238 -4.65 -20.65 -2.99
N THR A 239 -5.12 -19.51 -2.48
CA THR A 239 -6.55 -19.26 -2.23
C THR A 239 -7.31 -19.15 -3.56
N GLN A 240 -8.47 -19.84 -3.64
CA GLN A 240 -9.33 -19.93 -4.82
C GLN A 240 -10.51 -18.96 -4.73
#